data_AF-A0A1F7JIF2-F1
#
_entry.id   AF-A0A1F7JIF2-F1
#
_cell.length_a   1.000
_cell.length_b   1.000
_cell.length_c   1.000
_cell.angle_alpha   90.00
_cell.angle_beta   90.00
_cell.angle_gamma   90.00
#
_symmetry.space_group_name_H-M   'P 1'
#
loop_
_entity.id
_entity.type
_entity.pdbx_description
1 polymer ?
#
loop_
_entity_poly.entity_id
_entity_poly.type
_entity_poly.pdbx_seq_one_letter_code
_entity_poly.pdbx_strand_id
1 'polypeptide(L)'
;MNNRSILIGICAALLVAGGVVGFLMVRQEAQPSDEIPANVSPTPTEALQEAPETIEVSMAVNKARTAVTIDLSGLDNKYESLEYELQYMTAKGPKGSLSGTKPISLKDSEDSFSREIELGTCSTGGKCTYDKDVRDFKLTLKLHTKKGDIQILQKTYDEL
;
A
#
# COMPACT_ATOMS: atom_id res chain seq x y z
N MET A 1 -76.35 7.71 27.63
CA MET A 1 -75.07 7.62 26.89
C MET A 1 -74.85 6.18 26.51
N ASN A 2 -74.88 5.86 25.21
CA ASN A 2 -74.86 4.46 24.77
C ASN A 2 -73.45 3.89 24.96
N ASN A 3 -73.38 2.74 25.64
CA ASN A 3 -72.17 1.94 25.88
C ASN A 3 -71.30 1.77 24.61
N ARG A 4 -71.92 1.68 23.43
CA ARG A 4 -71.24 1.57 22.13
C ARG A 4 -70.45 2.84 21.76
N SER A 5 -70.96 4.03 22.09
CA SER A 5 -70.27 5.30 21.84
C SER A 5 -69.11 5.54 22.81
N ILE A 6 -69.23 5.06 24.06
CA ILE A 6 -68.14 5.11 25.05
C ILE A 6 -67.01 4.17 24.64
N LEU A 7 -67.34 2.96 24.17
CA LEU A 7 -66.35 1.97 23.75
C LEU A 7 -65.58 2.40 22.50
N ILE A 8 -66.26 3.05 21.55
CA ILE A 8 -65.61 3.64 20.35
C ILE A 8 -64.70 4.80 20.75
N GLY A 9 -65.12 5.65 21.69
CA GLY A 9 -64.28 6.74 22.21
C GLY A 9 -63.00 6.27 22.88
N ILE A 10 -63.09 5.19 23.67
CA ILE A 10 -61.92 4.59 24.35
C ILE A 10 -60.98 3.94 23.33
N CYS A 11 -61.49 3.20 22.35
CA CYS A 11 -60.66 2.60 21.30
C CYS A 11 -59.96 3.66 20.43
N ALA A 12 -60.66 4.77 20.10
CA ALA A 12 -60.06 5.88 19.36
C ALA A 12 -58.96 6.58 20.17
N ALA A 13 -59.19 6.80 21.48
CA ALA A 13 -58.20 7.39 22.36
C ALA A 13 -56.94 6.51 22.52
N LEU A 14 -57.10 5.19 22.61
CA LEU A 14 -55.98 4.24 22.70
C LEU A 14 -55.18 4.17 21.39
N LEU A 15 -55.83 4.23 20.23
CA LEU A 15 -55.14 4.25 18.94
C LEU A 15 -54.34 5.54 18.74
N VAL A 16 -54.89 6.68 19.14
CA VAL A 16 -54.17 7.97 19.06
C VAL A 16 -53.01 8.00 20.05
N ALA A 17 -53.21 7.54 21.28
CA ALA A 17 -52.14 7.47 22.28
C ALA A 17 -51.01 6.50 21.85
N GLY A 18 -51.35 5.31 21.35
CA GLY A 18 -50.38 4.35 20.85
C GLY A 18 -49.63 4.86 19.61
N GLY A 19 -50.32 5.54 18.70
CA GLY A 19 -49.72 6.15 17.52
C GLY A 19 -48.73 7.27 17.87
N VAL A 20 -49.06 8.12 18.86
CA VAL A 20 -48.16 9.21 19.30
C VAL A 20 -46.92 8.66 20.00
N VAL A 21 -47.06 7.64 20.86
CA VAL A 21 -45.91 7.00 21.54
C VAL A 21 -45.00 6.28 20.54
N GLY A 22 -45.58 5.54 19.58
CA GLY A 22 -44.81 4.88 18.51
C GLY A 22 -44.09 5.89 17.61
N PHE A 23 -44.73 7.01 17.27
CA PHE A 23 -44.12 8.07 16.46
C PHE A 23 -42.98 8.81 17.18
N LEU A 24 -43.07 8.98 18.50
CA LEU A 24 -42.00 9.60 19.30
C LEU A 24 -40.77 8.69 19.42
N MET A 25 -40.94 7.37 19.57
CA MET A 25 -39.80 6.44 19.62
C MET A 25 -39.06 6.31 18.27
N VAL A 26 -39.76 6.37 17.14
CA VAL A 26 -39.14 6.26 15.81
C VAL A 26 -38.29 7.48 15.43
N ARG A 27 -38.49 8.64 16.08
CA ARG A 27 -37.70 9.86 15.79
C ARG A 27 -36.35 9.94 16.51
N GLN A 28 -36.00 8.96 17.35
CA GLN A 28 -34.81 9.05 18.20
C GLN A 28 -33.57 8.29 17.66
N GLU A 29 -33.63 7.76 16.42
CA GLU A 29 -32.49 7.10 15.77
C GLU A 29 -32.22 7.67 14.37
N ALA A 30 -31.66 8.88 14.36
CA ALA A 30 -30.83 9.36 13.27
C ALA A 30 -29.78 10.32 13.86
N GLN A 31 -28.94 9.80 14.77
CA GLN A 31 -27.62 10.36 14.96
C GLN A 31 -26.63 9.54 14.12
N PRO A 32 -25.80 10.20 13.30
CA PRO A 32 -24.79 9.54 12.49
C PRO A 32 -23.79 8.84 13.43
N SER A 33 -23.90 7.52 13.51
CA SER A 33 -22.89 6.68 14.12
C SER A 33 -21.75 6.54 13.13
N ASP A 34 -20.71 7.34 13.34
CA ASP A 34 -19.31 6.94 13.15
C ASP A 34 -18.44 7.93 13.95
N GLU A 35 -18.58 7.88 15.28
CA GLU A 35 -17.52 8.36 16.16
C GLU A 35 -16.38 7.35 16.11
N ILE A 36 -15.37 7.65 15.28
CA ILE A 36 -14.05 7.04 15.33
C ILE A 36 -13.60 7.10 16.80
N PRO A 37 -13.28 5.98 17.47
CA PRO A 37 -12.82 6.02 18.84
C PRO A 37 -11.58 6.93 18.91
N ALA A 38 -11.70 8.01 19.69
CA ALA A 38 -10.69 9.05 19.90
C ALA A 38 -9.46 8.55 20.69
N ASN A 39 -9.12 7.27 20.57
CA ASN A 39 -7.96 6.65 21.16
C ASN A 39 -7.34 5.58 20.25
N VAL A 40 -7.19 5.91 18.97
CA VAL A 40 -5.98 5.48 18.25
C VAL A 40 -4.95 6.57 18.50
N SER A 41 -4.22 6.43 19.62
CA SER A 41 -2.90 7.08 19.73
C SER A 41 -2.14 6.67 18.46
N PRO A 42 -1.72 7.61 17.59
CA PRO A 42 -0.91 7.23 16.45
C PRO A 42 0.29 6.50 17.00
N THR A 43 0.39 5.19 16.73
CA THR A 43 1.65 4.47 16.91
C THR A 43 2.67 5.29 16.12
N PRO A 44 3.74 5.78 16.76
CA PRO A 44 4.77 6.51 16.05
C PRO A 44 5.17 5.65 14.85
N THR A 45 4.94 6.17 13.64
CA THR A 45 5.55 5.57 12.46
C THR A 45 7.04 5.66 12.72
N GLU A 46 7.72 4.52 12.84
CA GLU A 46 9.18 4.50 12.93
C GLU A 46 9.70 5.39 11.81
N ALA A 47 10.46 6.42 12.20
CA ALA A 47 11.04 7.34 11.24
C ALA A 47 11.98 6.52 10.35
N LEU A 48 11.56 6.29 9.11
CA LEU A 48 12.34 5.60 8.09
C LEU A 48 13.63 6.40 7.91
N GLN A 49 14.77 5.81 8.29
CA GLN A 49 16.06 6.45 8.13
C GLN A 49 16.48 6.41 6.68
N GLU A 50 17.02 7.51 6.16
CA GLU A 50 17.68 7.50 4.86
C GLU A 50 18.93 6.61 4.96
N ALA A 51 19.16 5.80 3.94
CA ALA A 51 20.35 4.96 3.86
C ALA A 51 21.62 5.85 3.76
N PRO A 52 22.76 5.41 4.33
CA PRO A 52 23.99 6.18 4.26
C PRO A 52 24.45 6.38 2.81
N GLU A 53 25.05 7.54 2.51
CA GLU A 53 25.58 7.89 1.18
C GLU A 53 26.69 6.93 0.69
N THR A 54 27.21 6.07 1.56
CA THR A 54 28.23 5.07 1.24
C THR A 54 27.71 3.94 0.36
N ILE A 55 26.38 3.74 0.28
CA ILE A 55 25.80 2.72 -0.59
C ILE A 55 25.72 3.28 -2.01
N GLU A 56 26.53 2.70 -2.88
CA GLU A 56 26.50 3.00 -4.31
C GLU A 56 25.38 2.19 -4.96
N VAL A 57 24.55 2.87 -5.75
CA VAL A 57 23.49 2.22 -6.52
C VAL A 57 23.62 2.65 -7.96
N SER A 58 23.71 1.66 -8.84
CA SER A 58 23.72 1.87 -10.28
C SER A 58 22.59 1.07 -10.94
N MET A 59 22.12 1.61 -12.05
CA MET A 59 21.13 0.96 -12.90
C MET A 59 21.57 1.03 -14.35
N ALA A 60 21.41 -0.08 -15.06
CA ALA A 60 21.75 -0.16 -16.47
C ALA A 60 20.66 -0.92 -17.24
N VAL A 61 20.20 -0.37 -18.35
CA VAL A 61 19.31 -1.09 -19.27
C VAL A 61 20.10 -1.98 -20.20
N ASN A 62 19.57 -3.15 -20.50
CA ASN A 62 20.18 -4.02 -21.50
C ASN A 62 20.05 -3.41 -22.91
N LYS A 63 20.85 -3.91 -23.86
CA LYS A 63 20.86 -3.39 -25.25
C LYS A 63 19.49 -3.44 -25.94
N ALA A 64 18.65 -4.40 -25.57
CA ALA A 64 17.31 -4.57 -26.13
C ALA A 64 16.25 -3.69 -25.45
N ARG A 65 16.60 -2.99 -24.35
CA ARG A 65 15.70 -2.24 -23.47
C ARG A 65 14.52 -3.08 -22.95
N THR A 66 14.75 -4.38 -22.75
CA THR A 66 13.77 -5.34 -22.23
C THR A 66 14.00 -5.69 -20.77
N ALA A 67 15.16 -5.32 -20.21
CA ALA A 67 15.50 -5.53 -18.82
C ALA A 67 16.36 -4.40 -18.29
N VAL A 68 16.31 -4.21 -16.97
CA VAL A 68 17.20 -3.32 -16.23
C VAL A 68 17.91 -4.12 -15.14
N THR A 69 19.21 -3.91 -15.02
CA THR A 69 20.02 -4.46 -13.93
C THR A 69 20.17 -3.38 -12.87
N ILE A 70 19.90 -3.75 -11.63
CA ILE A 70 20.20 -2.95 -10.44
C ILE A 70 21.41 -3.57 -9.77
N ASP A 71 22.43 -2.75 -9.54
CA ASP A 71 23.61 -3.13 -8.79
C ASP A 71 23.76 -2.23 -7.56
N LEU A 72 23.93 -2.85 -6.40
CA LEU A 72 24.26 -2.20 -5.14
C LEU A 72 25.64 -2.65 -4.66
N SER A 73 26.43 -1.73 -4.12
CA SER A 73 27.71 -1.99 -3.46
C SER A 73 27.87 -1.14 -2.19
N GLY A 74 28.82 -1.51 -1.33
CA GLY A 74 29.04 -0.83 -0.05
C GLY A 74 27.99 -1.16 1.01
N LEU A 75 27.47 -2.40 1.00
CA LEU A 75 26.53 -2.88 2.01
C LEU A 75 27.21 -3.17 3.36
N ASP A 76 28.53 -3.35 3.37
CA ASP A 76 29.38 -3.56 4.55
C ASP A 76 28.89 -4.69 5.47
N ASN A 77 28.16 -5.68 4.94
CA ASN A 77 27.51 -6.75 5.71
C ASN A 77 26.58 -6.23 6.84
N LYS A 78 26.07 -4.99 6.73
CA LYS A 78 25.17 -4.36 7.71
C LYS A 78 23.70 -4.76 7.55
N TYR A 79 23.34 -5.26 6.37
CA TYR A 79 21.97 -5.56 5.97
C TYR A 79 21.73 -7.08 5.88
N GLU A 80 20.53 -7.52 6.26
CA GLU A 80 20.10 -8.92 6.23
C GLU A 80 19.21 -9.24 5.01
N SER A 81 18.45 -8.25 4.56
CA SER A 81 17.55 -8.41 3.44
C SER A 81 17.22 -7.07 2.81
N LEU A 82 16.71 -7.12 1.58
CA LEU A 82 16.23 -5.95 0.86
C LEU A 82 14.91 -6.19 0.15
N GLU A 83 14.13 -5.13 0.01
CA GLU A 83 13.01 -5.06 -0.91
C GLU A 83 13.31 -3.98 -1.94
N TYR A 84 12.85 -4.19 -3.17
CA TYR A 84 12.92 -3.17 -4.21
C TYR A 84 11.54 -2.93 -4.80
N GLU A 85 11.34 -1.68 -5.20
CA GLU A 85 10.25 -1.24 -6.05
C GLU A 85 10.83 -0.41 -7.17
N LEU A 86 10.66 -0.90 -8.39
CA LEU A 86 11.00 -0.19 -9.62
C LEU A 86 9.70 0.32 -10.24
N GLN A 87 9.64 1.61 -10.52
CA GLN A 87 8.59 2.24 -11.33
C GLN A 87 9.22 2.81 -12.60
N TYR A 88 8.49 2.79 -13.70
CA TYR A 88 8.92 3.35 -14.98
C TYR A 88 7.72 3.73 -15.85
N MET A 89 7.93 4.66 -16.76
CA MET A 89 6.95 5.09 -17.75
C MET A 89 7.08 4.29 -19.04
N THR A 90 5.94 3.98 -19.67
CA THR A 90 5.88 3.35 -20.99
C THR A 90 4.99 4.15 -21.93
N ALA A 91 4.94 3.78 -23.21
CA ALA A 91 3.96 4.33 -24.15
C ALA A 91 2.49 4.17 -23.71
N LYS A 92 2.19 3.18 -22.86
CA LYS A 92 0.82 2.88 -22.38
C LYS A 92 0.53 3.44 -20.99
N GLY A 93 1.49 4.11 -20.36
CA GLY A 93 1.38 4.63 -18.99
C GLY A 93 2.42 4.06 -18.01
N PRO A 94 2.33 4.41 -16.72
CA PRO A 94 3.25 3.96 -15.69
C PRO A 94 3.10 2.46 -15.42
N LYS A 95 4.22 1.81 -15.14
CA LYS A 95 4.31 0.42 -14.71
C LYS A 95 5.36 0.26 -13.62
N GLY A 96 5.41 -0.91 -13.00
CA GLY A 96 6.44 -1.21 -12.03
C GLY A 96 6.66 -2.70 -11.78
N SER A 97 7.72 -2.99 -11.05
CA SER A 97 8.14 -4.32 -10.63
C SER A 97 8.58 -4.28 -9.18
N LEU A 98 8.20 -5.30 -8.42
CA LEU A 98 8.50 -5.42 -6.99
C LEU A 98 9.36 -6.66 -6.75
N SER A 99 10.12 -6.68 -5.65
CA SER A 99 10.88 -7.87 -5.21
C SER A 99 10.01 -9.09 -4.87
N GLY A 100 8.69 -8.91 -4.79
CA GLY A 100 7.71 -9.96 -4.51
C GLY A 100 7.15 -9.87 -3.09
N THR A 101 6.59 -10.97 -2.58
CA THR A 101 5.91 -11.05 -1.28
C THR A 101 6.85 -11.18 -0.08
N LYS A 102 8.15 -11.41 -0.32
CA LYS A 102 9.15 -11.58 0.73
C LYS A 102 10.40 -10.74 0.43
N PRO A 103 11.07 -10.19 1.44
CA PRO A 103 12.38 -9.56 1.27
C PRO A 103 13.39 -10.55 0.68
N ILE A 104 14.28 -10.04 -0.16
CA ILE A 104 15.38 -10.80 -0.73
C ILE A 104 16.48 -10.86 0.32
N SER A 105 16.76 -12.07 0.81
CA SER A 105 17.84 -12.27 1.78
C SER A 105 19.19 -11.94 1.15
N LEU A 106 19.93 -11.06 1.81
CA LEU A 106 21.33 -10.81 1.55
C LEU A 106 22.10 -11.84 2.36
N LYS A 107 22.91 -12.68 1.71
CA LYS A 107 23.68 -13.67 2.45
C LYS A 107 24.72 -12.97 3.31
N ASP A 108 25.03 -13.56 4.47
CA ASP A 108 26.15 -13.11 5.27
C ASP A 108 27.42 -13.06 4.42
N SER A 109 28.11 -11.92 4.41
CA SER A 109 29.32 -11.58 3.61
C SER A 109 29.14 -11.01 2.20
N GLU A 110 27.92 -10.84 1.70
CA GLU A 110 27.71 -10.14 0.42
C GLU A 110 27.78 -8.61 0.62
N ASP A 111 28.88 -7.99 0.17
CA ASP A 111 29.01 -6.52 0.14
C ASP A 111 28.25 -5.88 -1.03
N SER A 112 27.80 -6.71 -1.97
CA SER A 112 27.13 -6.29 -3.20
C SER A 112 25.90 -7.12 -3.49
N PHE A 113 24.94 -6.52 -4.17
CA PHE A 113 23.75 -7.19 -4.69
C PHE A 113 23.53 -6.81 -6.15
N SER A 114 23.20 -7.79 -6.99
CA SER A 114 22.88 -7.57 -8.40
C SER A 114 21.58 -8.28 -8.77
N ARG A 115 20.68 -7.58 -9.45
CA ARG A 115 19.40 -8.14 -9.91
C ARG A 115 18.99 -7.58 -11.26
N GLU A 116 18.76 -8.48 -12.20
CA GLU A 116 18.08 -8.16 -13.46
C GLU A 116 16.55 -8.22 -13.27
N ILE A 117 15.87 -7.21 -13.79
CA ILE A 117 14.41 -7.05 -13.77
C ILE A 117 13.93 -6.88 -15.20
N GLU A 118 13.06 -7.77 -15.65
CA GLU A 118 12.42 -7.65 -16.95
C GLU A 118 11.38 -6.51 -16.96
N LEU A 119 11.42 -5.70 -18.02
CA LEU A 119 10.49 -4.60 -18.29
C LEU A 119 9.34 -5.12 -19.14
N GLY A 120 8.37 -5.74 -18.48
CA GLY A 120 7.22 -6.30 -19.16
C GLY A 120 6.35 -7.18 -18.29
N THR A 121 5.60 -8.07 -18.94
CA THR A 121 4.77 -9.07 -18.25
C THR A 121 5.02 -10.44 -18.86
N CYS A 122 5.35 -11.39 -18.00
CA CYS A 122 5.52 -12.78 -18.38
C CYS A 122 4.31 -13.61 -17.94
N SER A 123 3.83 -14.44 -18.86
CA SER A 123 2.81 -15.44 -18.56
C SER A 123 3.42 -16.64 -17.83
N THR A 124 2.60 -17.41 -17.13
CA THR A 124 3.00 -18.65 -16.43
C THR A 124 3.69 -19.68 -17.35
N GLY A 125 3.48 -19.59 -18.68
CA GLY A 125 4.14 -20.43 -19.68
C GLY A 125 5.47 -19.90 -20.21
N GLY A 126 6.07 -18.87 -19.59
CA GLY A 126 7.38 -18.33 -19.95
C GLY A 126 7.40 -17.38 -21.15
N LYS A 127 6.25 -17.05 -21.73
CA LYS A 127 6.16 -16.03 -22.79
C LYS A 127 6.08 -14.65 -22.15
N CYS A 128 7.06 -13.80 -22.44
CA CYS A 128 7.14 -12.42 -21.98
C CYS A 128 6.75 -11.44 -23.08
N THR A 129 5.94 -10.44 -22.72
CA THR A 129 5.67 -9.27 -23.55
C THR A 129 6.37 -8.08 -22.93
N TYR A 130 7.38 -7.57 -23.62
CA TYR A 130 8.18 -6.44 -23.17
C TYR A 130 7.52 -5.11 -23.51
N ASP A 131 7.72 -4.13 -22.65
CA ASP A 131 7.19 -2.79 -22.82
C ASP A 131 8.05 -1.95 -23.78
N LYS A 132 7.42 -0.96 -24.43
CA LYS A 132 8.06 -0.05 -25.39
C LYS A 132 8.12 1.36 -24.82
N ASP A 133 9.11 2.12 -25.30
CA ASP A 133 9.36 3.52 -24.93
C ASP A 133 9.50 3.73 -23.41
N VAL A 134 10.26 2.81 -22.78
CA VAL A 134 10.53 2.80 -21.34
C VAL A 134 11.44 3.95 -20.93
N ARG A 135 11.02 4.76 -19.95
CA ARG A 135 11.73 5.97 -19.46
C ARG A 135 11.32 6.30 -18.02
N ASP A 136 11.89 7.37 -17.44
CA ASP A 136 11.50 7.91 -16.13
C ASP A 136 11.51 6.84 -15.02
N PHE A 137 12.67 6.18 -14.84
CA PHE A 137 12.82 5.11 -13.87
C PHE A 137 12.93 5.67 -12.45
N LYS A 138 12.14 5.12 -11.53
CA LYS A 138 12.23 5.39 -10.10
C LYS A 138 12.46 4.09 -9.35
N LEU A 139 13.60 3.97 -8.70
CA LEU A 139 13.97 2.86 -7.84
C LEU A 139 13.80 3.28 -6.38
N THR A 140 13.04 2.50 -5.62
CA THR A 140 12.96 2.56 -4.16
C THR A 140 13.50 1.25 -3.61
N LEU A 141 14.46 1.36 -2.69
CA LEU A 141 15.06 0.24 -1.98
C LEU A 141 14.72 0.38 -0.50
N LYS A 142 14.29 -0.71 0.12
CA LYS A 142 14.15 -0.82 1.58
C LYS A 142 15.16 -1.85 2.05
N LEU A 143 16.13 -1.40 2.82
CA LEU A 143 17.20 -2.22 3.35
C LEU A 143 16.90 -2.51 4.82
N HIS A 144 16.78 -3.80 5.14
CA HIS A 144 16.59 -4.27 6.50
C HIS A 144 17.95 -4.52 7.13
N THR A 145 18.26 -3.80 8.20
CA THR A 145 19.53 -3.95 8.91
C THR A 145 19.50 -5.17 9.83
N LYS A 146 20.67 -5.74 10.15
CA LYS A 146 20.79 -6.82 11.14
C LYS A 146 20.36 -6.42 12.56
N LYS A 147 20.12 -5.13 12.80
CA LYS A 147 19.64 -4.57 14.08
C LYS A 147 18.11 -4.43 14.14
N GLY A 148 17.41 -4.67 13.03
CA GLY A 148 15.96 -4.54 12.93
C GLY A 148 15.48 -3.19 12.38
N ASP A 149 16.38 -2.23 12.16
CA ASP A 149 16.04 -0.94 11.55
C ASP A 149 15.83 -1.08 10.03
N ILE A 150 14.91 -0.28 9.47
CA ILE A 150 14.67 -0.17 8.03
C ILE A 150 15.24 1.14 7.51
N GLN A 151 16.06 1.06 6.47
CA GLN A 151 16.59 2.20 5.76
C GLN A 151 16.03 2.27 4.35
N ILE A 152 15.68 3.47 3.89
CA ILE A 152 15.15 3.68 2.54
C ILE A 152 16.15 4.45 1.68
N LEU A 153 16.31 3.98 0.44
CA LEU A 153 17.06 4.68 -0.58
C LEU A 153 16.19 4.85 -1.83
N GLN A 154 16.14 6.07 -2.36
CA GLN A 154 15.40 6.37 -3.58
C GLN A 154 16.34 6.97 -4.63
N LYS A 155 16.22 6.49 -5.86
CA LYS A 155 16.93 7.00 -7.03
C LYS A 155 15.95 7.20 -8.18
N THR A 156 16.13 8.27 -8.92
CA THR A 156 15.34 8.58 -10.12
C THR A 156 16.28 8.82 -11.29
N TYR A 157 15.92 8.29 -12.45
CA TYR A 157 16.66 8.36 -13.69
C TYR A 157 15.69 8.71 -14.82
N ASP A 158 15.88 9.87 -15.45
CA ASP A 158 15.04 10.29 -16.57
C ASP A 158 15.26 9.36 -17.78
N GLU A 159 16.52 9.00 -18.05
CA GLU A 159 16.95 8.05 -19.07
C GLU A 159 18.12 7.18 -18.56
N LEU A 160 18.24 5.97 -19.13
CA LEU A 160 19.27 4.96 -18.82
C LEU A 160 19.93 4.45 -20.12
#